data_AF-A0A800KIT6-F1
#
_entry.id   AF-A0A800KIT6-F1
#
_cell.length_a   1.000
_cell.length_b   1.000
_cell.length_c   1.000
_cell.angle_alpha   90.00
_cell.angle_beta   90.00
_cell.angle_gamma   90.00
#
_symmetry.space_group_name_H-M   'P 1'
#
loop_
_entity.id
_entity.type
_entity.pdbx_description
1 polymer ?
#
loop_
_entity_poly.entity_id
_entity_poly.type
_entity_poly.pdbx_seq_one_letter_code
_entity_poly.pdbx_strand_id
1 'polypeptide(L)'
;MAKPTKSANDALTAREVTAEEAAAFDLSPHLIRLMWDEPFFAAILRGITKIKTEAIPTAGVLAKDGEVRFWWNPRFLAGLKSLQVKGLLKHECYHLIFDHTTSRRRDPHIIWNYATDLAINSLIEEVELPEGGLIPGKAFKPLTPEQIEQMGPKAADRYAKVSAKIASFPREKHSEWYFSELMKDPEIKEAIEQAQGMGGKSLSQALADGDVSVDEDGNLVDKDGNPVTVIPGNGIGDMDDHDGWDQLTDEQREMVKGQVQAALEKAVKKRWKIIKITGKQFSEIIEFTAQPVKSACSHFGTAC
;
A
#
# COMPACT_ATOMS: atom_id res chain seq x y z
N MET A 1 29.57 1.90 24.22
CA MET A 1 28.82 1.77 22.96
C MET A 1 27.51 2.50 23.16
N ALA A 2 27.27 3.58 22.41
CA ALA A 2 25.98 4.28 22.48
C ALA A 2 24.89 3.34 21.99
N LYS A 3 23.78 3.21 22.73
CA LYS A 3 22.59 2.50 22.23
C LYS A 3 22.15 3.20 20.94
N PRO A 4 21.83 2.47 19.85
CA PRO A 4 21.28 3.09 18.66
C PRO A 4 20.01 3.85 19.05
N THR A 5 19.96 5.12 18.67
CA THR A 5 18.82 6.01 18.93
C THR A 5 17.61 5.42 18.22
N LYS A 6 16.64 4.90 18.97
CA LYS A 6 15.39 4.38 18.39
C LYS A 6 14.66 5.53 17.70
N SER A 7 14.36 5.37 16.42
CA SER A 7 13.55 6.33 15.67
C SER A 7 12.06 5.98 15.80
N ALA A 8 11.16 6.95 15.69
CA ALA A 8 9.71 6.69 15.68
C ALA A 8 9.30 5.66 14.59
N ASN A 9 10.12 5.52 13.54
CA ASN A 9 9.90 4.58 12.45
C ASN A 9 10.20 3.12 12.83
N ASP A 10 10.93 2.87 13.92
CA ASP A 10 11.37 1.52 14.29
C ASP A 10 10.20 0.65 14.77
N ALA A 11 9.15 1.27 15.33
CA ALA A 11 7.93 0.62 15.78
C ALA A 11 7.08 0.01 14.64
N LEU A 12 7.40 0.33 13.39
CA LEU A 12 6.58 0.06 12.22
C LEU A 12 7.12 -1.08 11.35
N THR A 13 8.27 -1.62 11.74
CA THR A 13 8.93 -2.72 11.05
C THR A 13 8.42 -4.05 11.60
N ALA A 14 8.03 -4.98 10.73
CA ALA A 14 7.58 -6.32 11.13
C ALA A 14 8.69 -7.12 11.84
N ARG A 15 9.96 -6.69 11.69
CA ARG A 15 11.13 -7.19 12.39
C ARG A 15 12.03 -6.00 12.73
N GLU A 16 12.79 -6.08 13.82
CA GLU A 16 13.86 -5.12 14.05
C GLU A 16 14.87 -5.17 12.89
N VAL A 17 15.22 -3.99 12.38
CA VAL A 17 16.17 -3.80 11.27
C VAL A 17 17.34 -2.97 11.79
N THR A 18 18.57 -3.47 11.64
CA THR A 18 19.75 -2.71 12.05
C THR A 18 20.04 -1.56 11.09
N ALA A 19 20.82 -0.57 11.54
CA ALA A 19 21.24 0.53 10.68
C ALA A 19 22.02 0.04 9.45
N GLU A 20 22.83 -1.02 9.61
CA GLU A 20 23.58 -1.66 8.54
C GLU A 20 22.66 -2.34 7.53
N GLU A 21 21.62 -3.05 7.98
CA GLU A 21 20.63 -3.68 7.09
C GLU A 21 19.85 -2.64 6.29
N ALA A 22 19.39 -1.56 6.94
CA ALA A 22 18.71 -0.46 6.26
C ALA A 22 19.63 0.25 5.24
N ALA A 23 20.89 0.50 5.61
CA ALA A 23 21.87 1.09 4.71
C ALA A 23 22.11 0.20 3.48
N ALA A 24 22.21 -1.12 3.68
CA ALA A 24 22.47 -2.11 2.65
C ALA A 24 21.25 -2.45 1.76
N PHE A 25 20.03 -2.07 2.16
CA PHE A 25 18.85 -2.35 1.35
C PHE A 25 18.90 -1.66 0.00
N ASP A 26 18.82 -2.46 -1.06
CA ASP A 26 18.74 -2.03 -2.45
C ASP A 26 17.36 -2.39 -3.03
N LEU A 27 16.66 -1.38 -3.52
CA LEU A 27 15.35 -1.53 -4.15
C LEU A 27 15.45 -2.17 -5.55
N SER A 28 16.61 -2.09 -6.21
CA SER A 28 16.79 -2.46 -7.62
C SER A 28 16.44 -3.93 -7.93
N PRO A 29 16.87 -4.93 -7.12
CA PRO A 29 16.49 -6.33 -7.34
C PRO A 29 14.98 -6.56 -7.26
N HIS A 30 14.27 -5.83 -6.39
CA HIS A 30 12.82 -5.91 -6.26
C HIS A 30 12.11 -5.31 -7.48
N LEU A 31 12.62 -4.19 -8.02
CA LEU A 31 12.11 -3.62 -9.26
C LEU A 31 12.35 -4.54 -10.46
N ILE A 32 13.52 -5.20 -10.51
CA ILE A 32 13.82 -6.21 -11.53
C ILE A 32 12.84 -7.37 -11.43
N ARG A 33 12.63 -7.91 -10.23
CA ARG A 33 11.65 -8.97 -9.98
C ARG A 33 10.24 -8.57 -10.43
N LEU A 34 9.82 -7.35 -10.08
CA LEU A 34 8.53 -6.80 -10.51
C LEU A 34 8.41 -6.75 -12.05
N MET A 35 9.49 -6.45 -12.79
CA MET A 35 9.46 -6.48 -14.26
C MET A 35 9.14 -7.87 -14.84
N TRP A 36 9.56 -8.94 -14.16
CA TRP A 36 9.32 -10.32 -14.60
C TRP A 36 7.95 -10.83 -14.17
N ASP A 37 7.62 -10.63 -12.90
CA ASP A 37 6.41 -11.19 -12.29
C ASP A 37 5.16 -10.34 -12.63
N GLU A 38 5.33 -9.02 -12.72
CA GLU A 38 4.25 -8.02 -12.74
C GLU A 38 4.54 -6.88 -13.75
N PRO A 39 4.75 -7.20 -15.05
CA PRO A 39 5.29 -6.28 -16.06
C PRO A 39 4.42 -5.04 -16.31
N PHE A 40 3.12 -5.10 -15.98
CA PHE A 40 2.21 -3.97 -16.04
C PHE A 40 2.57 -2.90 -15.02
N PHE A 41 2.68 -3.26 -13.73
CA PHE A 41 3.06 -2.36 -12.65
C PHE A 41 4.49 -1.84 -12.83
N ALA A 42 5.41 -2.70 -13.26
CA ALA A 42 6.78 -2.29 -13.52
C ALA A 42 6.90 -1.26 -14.66
N ALA A 43 5.99 -1.28 -15.64
CA ALA A 43 5.96 -0.28 -16.71
C ALA A 43 5.52 1.10 -16.20
N ILE A 44 4.60 1.14 -15.22
CA ILE A 44 4.16 2.37 -14.55
C ILE A 44 5.31 2.93 -13.71
N LEU A 45 5.89 2.12 -12.82
CA LEU A 45 6.96 2.58 -11.94
C LEU A 45 8.22 3.00 -12.68
N ARG A 46 8.50 2.47 -13.88
CA ARG A 46 9.71 2.80 -14.63
C ARG A 46 9.85 4.30 -14.92
N GLY A 47 8.74 5.00 -15.15
CA GLY A 47 8.75 6.43 -15.46
C GLY A 47 8.83 7.33 -14.23
N ILE A 48 8.78 6.76 -13.02
CA ILE A 48 8.64 7.50 -11.77
C ILE A 48 9.99 7.57 -11.08
N THR A 49 10.40 8.73 -10.62
CA THR A 49 11.65 8.89 -9.85
C THR A 49 11.51 8.24 -8.47
N LYS A 50 12.49 7.43 -8.05
CA LYS A 50 12.51 6.80 -6.73
C LYS A 50 13.44 7.57 -5.80
N ILE A 51 12.95 7.95 -4.62
CA ILE A 51 13.68 8.73 -3.62
C ILE A 51 13.81 7.91 -2.34
N LYS A 52 15.04 7.48 -2.02
CA LYS A 52 15.37 6.86 -0.72
C LYS A 52 15.35 7.94 0.35
N THR A 53 14.57 7.77 1.42
CA THR A 53 14.50 8.74 2.52
C THR A 53 14.04 8.06 3.82
N GLU A 54 14.49 8.53 4.98
CA GLU A 54 13.94 8.09 6.29
C GLU A 54 12.90 9.08 6.85
N ALA A 55 12.58 10.13 6.09
CA ALA A 55 11.65 11.18 6.51
C ALA A 55 10.18 10.73 6.54
N ILE A 56 9.83 9.65 5.83
CA ILE A 56 8.52 9.01 5.89
C ILE A 56 8.63 7.67 6.62
N PRO A 57 7.58 7.22 7.31
CA PRO A 57 7.61 5.97 8.06
C PRO A 57 7.75 4.73 7.17
N THR A 58 7.15 4.76 5.98
CA THR A 58 6.97 3.58 5.13
C THR A 58 7.40 3.82 3.69
N ALA A 59 6.49 3.78 2.73
CA ALA A 59 6.72 4.16 1.34
C ALA A 59 5.51 4.97 0.87
N GLY A 60 5.60 5.56 -0.31
CA GLY A 60 4.47 6.33 -0.81
C GLY A 60 4.75 6.92 -2.17
N VAL A 61 3.75 6.92 -3.04
CA VAL A 61 3.72 7.75 -4.23
C VAL A 61 3.11 9.11 -3.92
N LEU A 62 3.93 10.14 -4.00
CA LEU A 62 3.49 11.53 -3.89
C LEU A 62 3.67 12.30 -5.22
N ALA A 63 2.76 13.20 -5.54
CA ALA A 63 2.91 14.12 -6.64
C ALA A 63 3.14 15.49 -6.03
N LYS A 64 4.28 16.07 -6.37
CA LYS A 64 4.75 17.34 -5.86
C LYS A 64 5.48 18.06 -6.97
N ASP A 65 5.28 19.37 -7.09
CA ASP A 65 5.90 20.21 -8.11
C ASP A 65 5.63 19.73 -9.55
N GLY A 66 4.45 19.13 -9.80
CA GLY A 66 4.07 18.62 -11.11
C GLY A 66 4.71 17.28 -11.50
N GLU A 67 5.42 16.61 -10.59
CA GLU A 67 6.02 15.30 -10.81
C GLU A 67 5.50 14.28 -9.79
N VAL A 68 5.22 13.05 -10.25
CA VAL A 68 5.06 11.90 -9.35
C VAL A 68 6.43 11.36 -8.97
N ARG A 69 6.68 11.18 -7.68
CA ARG A 69 7.83 10.45 -7.17
C ARG A 69 7.38 9.32 -6.26
N PHE A 70 8.24 8.33 -6.10
CA PHE A 70 8.06 7.23 -5.18
C PHE A 70 9.09 7.37 -4.07
N TRP A 71 8.66 7.77 -2.88
CA TRP A 71 9.50 7.82 -1.69
C TRP A 71 9.44 6.48 -0.99
N TRP A 72 10.57 6.06 -0.43
CA TRP A 72 10.64 4.79 0.29
C TRP A 72 11.65 4.86 1.42
N ASN A 73 11.23 4.32 2.57
CA ASN A 73 12.06 4.18 3.74
C ASN A 73 12.84 2.86 3.70
N PRO A 74 14.18 2.92 3.62
CA PRO A 74 15.00 1.71 3.56
C PRO A 74 14.88 0.85 4.81
N ARG A 75 14.65 1.46 5.98
CA ARG A 75 14.47 0.72 7.24
C ARG A 75 13.17 -0.06 7.23
N PHE A 76 12.08 0.56 6.74
CA PHE A 76 10.81 -0.13 6.55
C PHE A 76 10.93 -1.28 5.55
N LEU A 77 11.43 -1.01 4.34
CA LEU A 77 11.51 -2.00 3.27
C LEU A 77 12.46 -3.16 3.61
N ALA A 78 13.56 -2.91 4.33
CA ALA A 78 14.45 -3.96 4.81
C ALA A 78 13.78 -4.92 5.83
N GLY A 79 12.73 -4.44 6.51
CA GLY A 79 11.92 -5.24 7.41
C GLY A 79 10.95 -6.18 6.69
N LEU A 80 10.71 -5.98 5.40
CA LEU A 80 9.73 -6.73 4.61
C LEU A 80 10.35 -7.93 3.90
N LYS A 81 9.54 -8.97 3.70
CA LYS A 81 9.89 -10.07 2.79
C LYS A 81 9.86 -9.58 1.34
N SER A 82 10.64 -10.20 0.45
CA SER A 82 10.65 -9.83 -0.98
C SER A 82 9.25 -9.84 -1.63
N LEU A 83 8.42 -10.80 -1.23
CA LEU A 83 7.03 -10.89 -1.69
C LEU A 83 6.17 -9.72 -1.18
N GLN A 84 6.44 -9.23 0.04
CA GLN A 84 5.75 -8.09 0.64
C GLN A 84 6.17 -6.76 0.01
N VAL A 85 7.45 -6.60 -0.35
CA VAL A 85 7.92 -5.46 -1.15
C VAL A 85 7.20 -5.44 -2.50
N LYS A 86 6.96 -6.60 -3.12
CA LYS A 86 6.19 -6.68 -4.38
C LYS A 86 4.74 -6.19 -4.20
N GLY A 87 4.06 -6.62 -3.15
CA GLY A 87 2.70 -6.17 -2.85
C GLY A 87 2.63 -4.68 -2.54
N LEU A 88 3.57 -4.16 -1.75
CA LEU A 88 3.71 -2.71 -1.52
C LEU A 88 3.87 -1.96 -2.85
N LEU A 89 4.77 -2.37 -3.73
CA LEU A 89 4.95 -1.71 -5.03
C LEU A 89 3.68 -1.75 -5.90
N LYS A 90 2.88 -2.82 -5.82
CA LYS A 90 1.58 -2.91 -6.49
C LYS A 90 0.57 -1.94 -5.88
N HIS A 91 0.51 -1.87 -4.56
CA HIS A 91 -0.34 -0.97 -3.79
C HIS A 91 -0.11 0.48 -4.24
N GLU A 92 1.12 0.94 -4.20
CA GLU A 92 1.52 2.28 -4.64
C GLU A 92 1.15 2.57 -6.10
N CYS A 93 1.30 1.58 -6.99
CA CYS A 93 0.85 1.74 -8.37
C CYS A 93 -0.66 1.93 -8.46
N TYR A 94 -1.44 1.25 -7.64
CA TYR A 94 -2.89 1.38 -7.67
C TYR A 94 -3.37 2.76 -7.21
N HIS A 95 -2.68 3.41 -6.26
CA HIS A 95 -2.96 4.81 -5.91
C HIS A 95 -2.84 5.72 -7.15
N LEU A 96 -1.84 5.48 -8.00
CA LEU A 96 -1.68 6.19 -9.26
C LEU A 96 -2.74 5.81 -10.29
N ILE A 97 -2.99 4.52 -10.49
CA ILE A 97 -3.94 4.02 -11.51
C ILE A 97 -5.35 4.54 -11.24
N PHE A 98 -5.73 4.68 -9.97
CA PHE A 98 -7.06 5.13 -9.56
C PHE A 98 -7.15 6.62 -9.26
N ASP A 99 -6.10 7.39 -9.60
CA ASP A 99 -6.02 8.85 -9.40
C ASP A 99 -6.23 9.28 -7.94
N HIS A 100 -6.00 8.39 -6.96
CA HIS A 100 -6.20 8.67 -5.53
C HIS A 100 -5.26 9.76 -5.01
N THR A 101 -4.09 9.82 -5.62
CA THR A 101 -3.03 10.79 -5.36
C THR A 101 -3.21 12.09 -6.13
N THR A 102 -4.13 12.16 -7.09
CA THR A 102 -4.22 13.32 -8.01
C THR A 102 -5.60 13.97 -7.92
N SER A 103 -6.52 13.53 -8.77
CA SER A 103 -7.81 14.18 -9.01
C SER A 103 -8.96 13.55 -8.23
N ARG A 104 -8.81 12.31 -7.74
CA ARG A 104 -9.87 11.57 -7.05
C ARG A 104 -9.67 11.62 -5.54
N ARG A 105 -10.14 12.72 -4.94
CA ARG A 105 -10.01 13.06 -3.51
C ARG A 105 -11.37 13.25 -2.85
N ARG A 106 -11.45 12.99 -1.54
CA ARG A 106 -12.64 13.26 -0.70
C ARG A 106 -12.25 13.74 0.70
N ASP A 107 -13.13 14.54 1.30
CA ASP A 107 -13.05 14.97 2.69
C ASP A 107 -14.05 14.20 3.56
N PRO A 108 -13.66 13.71 4.75
CA PRO A 108 -12.36 13.88 5.41
C PRO A 108 -11.25 13.04 4.78
N HIS A 109 -10.07 13.64 4.61
CA HIS A 109 -8.94 13.02 3.90
C HIS A 109 -8.48 11.69 4.50
N ILE A 110 -8.42 11.61 5.83
CA ILE A 110 -8.03 10.38 6.53
C ILE A 110 -8.96 9.20 6.23
N ILE A 111 -10.27 9.46 6.15
CA ILE A 111 -11.26 8.42 5.83
C ILE A 111 -11.17 8.03 4.36
N TRP A 112 -10.83 8.99 3.50
CA TRP A 112 -10.55 8.69 2.09
C TRP A 112 -9.35 7.76 1.94
N ASN A 113 -8.25 8.00 2.66
CA ASN A 113 -7.08 7.12 2.63
C ASN A 113 -7.42 5.69 3.08
N TYR A 114 -8.16 5.53 4.20
CA TYR A 114 -8.66 4.21 4.61
C TYR A 114 -9.47 3.54 3.49
N ALA A 115 -10.38 4.30 2.87
CA ALA A 115 -11.25 3.78 1.85
C ALA A 115 -10.51 3.36 0.57
N THR A 116 -9.48 4.12 0.17
CA THR A 116 -8.63 3.77 -0.97
C THR A 116 -7.80 2.53 -0.69
N ASP A 117 -7.25 2.40 0.51
CA ASP A 117 -6.41 1.26 0.89
C ASP A 117 -7.23 -0.02 0.98
N LEU A 118 -8.42 0.05 1.56
CA LEU A 118 -9.36 -1.08 1.60
C LEU A 118 -9.71 -1.57 0.18
N ALA A 119 -9.89 -0.65 -0.76
CA ALA A 119 -10.13 -0.98 -2.16
C ALA A 119 -8.91 -1.59 -2.84
N ILE A 120 -7.73 -1.04 -2.61
CA ILE A 120 -6.47 -1.49 -3.22
C ILE A 120 -6.05 -2.84 -2.66
N ASN A 121 -6.05 -3.00 -1.33
CA ASN A 121 -5.67 -4.23 -0.64
C ASN A 121 -6.65 -5.37 -0.90
N SER A 122 -7.86 -5.07 -1.38
CA SER A 122 -8.76 -6.11 -1.90
C SER A 122 -8.24 -6.77 -3.18
N LEU A 123 -7.46 -6.05 -4.00
CA LEU A 123 -6.94 -6.48 -5.31
C LEU A 123 -5.56 -7.14 -5.23
N ILE A 124 -4.92 -7.09 -4.07
CA ILE A 124 -3.59 -7.66 -3.85
C ILE A 124 -3.75 -8.93 -3.01
N GLU A 125 -3.03 -9.97 -3.40
CA GLU A 125 -2.98 -11.22 -2.64
C GLU A 125 -2.49 -10.96 -1.22
N GLU A 126 -3.20 -11.46 -0.23
CA GLU A 126 -2.94 -11.13 1.18
C GLU A 126 -1.52 -11.50 1.63
N VAL A 127 -0.96 -12.58 1.07
CA VAL A 127 0.42 -13.02 1.34
C VAL A 127 1.48 -12.03 0.84
N GLU A 128 1.10 -11.15 -0.09
CA GLU A 128 1.94 -10.07 -0.62
C GLU A 128 1.79 -8.77 0.17
N LEU A 129 0.80 -8.65 1.07
CA LEU A 129 0.65 -7.46 1.87
C LEU A 129 1.57 -7.52 3.10
N PRO A 130 2.28 -6.42 3.43
CA PRO A 130 2.89 -6.26 4.75
C PRO A 130 1.88 -6.46 5.89
N GLU A 131 2.38 -6.93 7.04
CA GLU A 131 1.56 -7.03 8.25
C GLU A 131 1.16 -5.62 8.71
N GLY A 132 -0.07 -5.46 9.19
CA GLY A 132 -0.58 -4.18 9.68
C GLY A 132 -1.40 -3.37 8.67
N GLY A 133 -1.50 -3.78 7.41
CA GLY A 133 -2.35 -3.08 6.42
C GLY A 133 -3.85 -3.33 6.57
N LEU A 134 -4.65 -2.39 6.06
CA LEU A 134 -6.12 -2.46 6.02
C LEU A 134 -6.63 -3.53 5.05
N ILE A 135 -7.24 -4.61 5.54
CA ILE A 135 -7.79 -5.70 4.71
C ILE A 135 -9.28 -5.87 5.00
N PRO A 136 -10.19 -5.61 4.03
CA PRO A 136 -11.62 -5.85 4.22
C PRO A 136 -11.92 -7.30 4.56
N GLY A 137 -12.78 -7.51 5.55
CA GLY A 137 -13.16 -8.84 6.02
C GLY A 137 -12.21 -9.42 7.06
N LYS A 138 -11.14 -8.69 7.45
CA LYS A 138 -10.16 -9.14 8.43
C LYS A 138 -10.01 -8.12 9.56
N ALA A 139 -10.17 -8.60 10.78
CA ALA A 139 -9.89 -7.79 11.97
C ALA A 139 -8.39 -7.50 12.10
N PHE A 140 -8.06 -6.40 12.74
CA PHE A 140 -6.69 -6.09 13.11
C PHE A 140 -6.16 -7.10 14.14
N LYS A 141 -4.83 -7.11 14.31
CA LYS A 141 -4.17 -7.96 15.30
C LYS A 141 -4.69 -7.63 16.70
N PRO A 142 -5.06 -8.63 17.53
CA PRO A 142 -5.43 -8.36 18.90
C PRO A 142 -4.29 -7.64 19.64
N LEU A 143 -4.64 -6.57 20.35
CA LEU A 143 -3.70 -5.85 21.20
C LEU A 143 -3.31 -6.71 22.41
N THR A 144 -2.05 -6.64 22.83
CA THR A 144 -1.61 -7.26 24.09
C THR A 144 -2.04 -6.42 25.30
N PRO A 145 -2.11 -6.99 26.52
CA PRO A 145 -2.41 -6.22 27.73
C PRO A 145 -1.49 -5.02 27.92
N GLU A 146 -0.19 -5.18 27.63
CA GLU A 146 0.81 -4.12 27.71
C GLU A 146 0.52 -2.99 26.71
N GLN A 147 0.11 -3.35 25.48
CA GLN A 147 -0.27 -2.36 24.46
C GLN A 147 -1.53 -1.59 24.87
N ILE A 148 -2.52 -2.28 25.45
CA ILE A 148 -3.76 -1.65 25.95
C ILE A 148 -3.45 -0.69 27.11
N GLU A 149 -2.55 -1.07 28.01
CA GLU A 149 -2.10 -0.21 29.12
C GLU A 149 -1.37 1.04 28.60
N GLN A 150 -0.45 0.87 27.64
CA GLN A 150 0.30 1.97 27.03
C GLN A 150 -0.59 2.98 26.29
N MET A 151 -1.55 2.50 25.48
CA MET A 151 -2.42 3.40 24.71
C MET A 151 -3.61 3.94 25.52
N GLY A 152 -3.97 3.25 26.60
CA GLY A 152 -5.11 3.55 27.44
C GLY A 152 -6.45 2.99 26.93
N PRO A 153 -7.47 2.93 27.80
CA PRO A 153 -8.72 2.22 27.53
C PRO A 153 -9.54 2.83 26.38
N LYS A 154 -9.56 4.15 26.22
CA LYS A 154 -10.29 4.83 25.13
C LYS A 154 -9.67 4.58 23.75
N ALA A 155 -8.34 4.50 23.71
CA ALA A 155 -7.58 4.17 22.50
C ALA A 155 -7.82 2.72 22.07
N ALA A 156 -7.74 1.79 23.02
CA ALA A 156 -8.04 0.38 22.77
C ALA A 156 -9.49 0.15 22.31
N ASP A 157 -10.45 0.88 22.87
CA ASP A 157 -11.86 0.84 22.42
C ASP A 157 -12.01 1.33 20.97
N ARG A 158 -11.39 2.48 20.62
CA ARG A 158 -11.37 2.97 19.23
C ARG A 158 -10.75 1.96 18.27
N TYR A 159 -9.60 1.39 18.64
CA TYR A 159 -8.92 0.34 17.86
C TYR A 159 -9.86 -0.85 17.62
N ALA A 160 -10.52 -1.34 18.67
CA ALA A 160 -11.44 -2.47 18.58
C ALA A 160 -12.65 -2.17 17.69
N LYS A 161 -13.23 -0.97 17.79
CA LYS A 161 -14.37 -0.53 16.97
C LYS A 161 -14.00 -0.46 15.49
N VAL A 162 -12.89 0.20 15.15
CA VAL A 162 -12.42 0.29 13.76
C VAL A 162 -12.07 -1.11 13.23
N SER A 163 -11.35 -1.91 14.00
CA SER A 163 -11.02 -3.31 13.67
C SER A 163 -12.28 -4.14 13.35
N ALA A 164 -13.31 -4.06 14.20
CA ALA A 164 -14.57 -4.77 13.99
C ALA A 164 -15.31 -4.27 12.73
N LYS A 165 -15.28 -2.96 12.46
CA LYS A 165 -15.88 -2.39 11.25
C LYS A 165 -15.16 -2.86 9.99
N ILE A 166 -13.83 -2.83 9.95
CA ILE A 166 -13.04 -3.33 8.81
C ILE A 166 -13.29 -4.83 8.59
N ALA A 167 -13.38 -5.61 9.67
CA ALA A 167 -13.72 -7.04 9.60
C ALA A 167 -15.13 -7.30 9.04
N SER A 168 -16.06 -6.36 9.17
CA SER A 168 -17.42 -6.49 8.63
C SER A 168 -17.51 -6.22 7.13
N PHE A 169 -16.49 -5.61 6.53
CA PHE A 169 -16.56 -5.18 5.14
C PHE A 169 -16.39 -6.34 4.15
N PRO A 170 -17.18 -6.36 3.06
CA PRO A 170 -16.94 -7.25 1.93
C PRO A 170 -15.68 -6.80 1.18
N ARG A 171 -14.95 -7.75 0.59
CA ARG A 171 -13.84 -7.48 -0.33
C ARG A 171 -14.33 -6.92 -1.67
N GLU A 172 -13.39 -6.35 -2.41
CA GLU A 172 -13.55 -5.94 -3.83
C GLU A 172 -14.62 -4.86 -4.07
N LYS A 173 -14.87 -4.02 -3.06
CA LYS A 173 -15.62 -2.78 -3.27
C LYS A 173 -14.68 -1.67 -3.74
N HIS A 174 -15.25 -0.65 -4.39
CA HIS A 174 -14.52 0.53 -4.82
C HIS A 174 -14.39 1.54 -3.67
N SER A 175 -13.40 2.44 -3.74
CA SER A 175 -13.06 3.38 -2.67
C SER A 175 -14.26 4.19 -2.16
N GLU A 176 -15.15 4.67 -3.04
CA GLU A 176 -16.34 5.43 -2.61
C GLU A 176 -17.30 4.61 -1.77
N TRP A 177 -17.40 3.30 -2.02
CA TRP A 177 -18.26 2.43 -1.23
C TRP A 177 -17.74 2.36 0.21
N TYR A 178 -16.45 2.06 0.39
CA TYR A 178 -15.83 2.01 1.72
C TYR A 178 -15.92 3.37 2.41
N PHE A 179 -15.63 4.45 1.68
CA PHE A 179 -15.73 5.81 2.21
C PHE A 179 -17.14 6.09 2.74
N SER A 180 -18.17 5.78 1.95
CA SER A 180 -19.56 5.93 2.37
C SER A 180 -19.91 5.06 3.58
N GLU A 181 -19.42 3.82 3.65
CA GLU A 181 -19.68 2.94 4.80
C GLU A 181 -18.97 3.37 6.09
N LEU A 182 -17.76 3.92 5.98
CA LEU A 182 -17.02 4.50 7.11
C LEU A 182 -17.69 5.79 7.60
N MET A 183 -18.22 6.61 6.68
CA MET A 183 -18.92 7.85 7.00
C MET A 183 -20.33 7.67 7.57
N LYS A 184 -20.96 6.51 7.37
CA LYS A 184 -22.33 6.23 7.88
C LYS A 184 -22.42 6.13 9.39
N ASP A 185 -21.34 5.72 10.04
CA ASP A 185 -21.29 5.49 11.48
C ASP A 185 -20.49 6.62 12.14
N PRO A 186 -21.14 7.56 12.86
CA PRO A 186 -20.46 8.67 13.51
C PRO A 186 -19.38 8.22 14.50
N GLU A 187 -19.58 7.09 15.19
CA GLU A 187 -18.59 6.60 16.15
C GLU A 187 -17.33 6.10 15.44
N ILE A 188 -17.46 5.42 14.30
CA ILE A 188 -16.32 4.98 13.50
C ILE A 188 -15.61 6.18 12.87
N LYS A 189 -16.38 7.11 12.31
CA LYS A 189 -15.85 8.36 11.75
C LYS A 189 -14.99 9.08 12.78
N GLU A 190 -15.57 9.34 13.96
CA GLU A 190 -14.87 10.00 15.05
C GLU A 190 -13.68 9.18 15.56
N ALA A 191 -13.80 7.85 15.63
CA ALA A 191 -12.69 6.99 16.03
C ALA A 191 -11.48 7.12 15.09
N ILE A 192 -11.72 7.18 13.77
CA ILE A 192 -10.66 7.34 12.75
C ILE A 192 -10.09 8.77 12.78
N GLU A 193 -10.94 9.80 12.81
CA GLU A 193 -10.49 11.20 12.86
C GLU A 193 -9.73 11.53 14.15
N GLN A 194 -10.21 11.06 15.31
CA GLN A 194 -9.56 11.28 16.60
C GLN A 194 -8.33 10.39 16.80
N ALA A 195 -8.25 9.26 16.10
CA ALA A 195 -7.01 8.49 16.10
C ALA A 195 -5.85 9.30 15.52
N GLN A 196 -6.16 10.33 14.72
CA GLN A 196 -5.15 11.17 14.13
C GLN A 196 -4.50 12.09 15.17
N GLY A 197 -5.13 12.48 16.28
CA GLY A 197 -4.50 13.36 17.31
C GLY A 197 -3.81 14.62 16.77
N MET A 198 -4.06 15.02 15.52
CA MET A 198 -3.18 15.88 14.73
C MET A 198 -3.96 16.81 13.80
N GLY A 199 -5.24 17.10 14.05
CA GLY A 199 -5.99 18.14 13.32
C GLY A 199 -5.93 18.08 11.78
N GLY A 200 -5.80 16.88 11.20
CA GLY A 200 -5.65 16.70 9.74
C GLY A 200 -4.23 16.88 9.19
N LYS A 201 -3.19 16.98 10.03
CA LYS A 201 -1.78 17.07 9.64
C LYS A 201 -1.11 15.69 9.61
N SER A 202 -0.10 15.53 8.74
CA SER A 202 0.77 14.35 8.72
C SER A 202 1.53 14.17 10.03
N LEU A 203 1.93 12.95 10.39
CA LEU A 203 2.78 12.71 11.57
C LEU A 203 4.08 13.50 11.51
N SER A 204 4.68 13.55 10.32
CA SER A 204 5.92 14.30 10.04
C SER A 204 5.71 15.82 10.22
N GLN A 205 4.54 16.34 9.85
CA GLN A 205 4.18 17.75 9.99
C GLN A 205 3.78 18.09 11.43
N ALA A 206 3.09 17.19 12.12
CA ALA A 206 2.71 17.36 13.52
C ALA A 206 3.93 17.28 14.47
N LEU A 207 4.93 16.45 14.15
CA LEU A 207 6.24 16.43 14.83
C LEU A 207 7.05 17.70 14.56
N ALA A 208 6.99 18.24 13.33
CA ALA A 208 7.70 19.48 12.97
C ALA A 208 7.05 20.73 13.58
N ASP A 209 5.73 20.73 13.71
CA ASP A 209 4.93 21.83 14.26
C ASP A 209 4.83 21.77 15.80
N GLY A 210 5.27 20.67 16.43
CA GLY A 210 5.20 20.46 17.89
C GLY A 210 3.81 20.12 18.42
N ASP A 211 2.89 19.70 17.54
CA ASP A 211 1.53 19.29 17.90
C ASP A 211 1.49 17.90 18.55
N VAL A 212 2.51 17.09 18.30
CA VAL A 212 2.77 15.81 18.95
C VAL A 212 4.23 15.72 19.38
N SER A 213 4.47 15.07 20.51
CA SER A 213 5.82 14.86 21.07
C SER A 213 5.98 13.42 21.50
N VAL A 214 7.23 12.99 21.67
CA VAL A 214 7.55 11.69 22.25
C VAL A 214 7.82 11.94 23.73
N ASP A 215 7.04 11.31 24.61
CA ASP A 215 7.25 11.41 26.04
C ASP A 215 8.54 10.70 26.48
N GLU A 216 8.89 10.80 27.78
CA GLU A 216 10.09 10.19 28.35
C GLU A 216 10.11 8.65 28.23
N ASP A 217 8.96 8.04 28.00
CA ASP A 217 8.76 6.60 27.86
C ASP A 217 8.73 6.13 26.39
N GLY A 218 8.79 7.05 25.42
CA GLY A 218 8.80 6.76 24.00
C GLY A 218 7.42 6.74 23.33
N ASN A 219 6.36 7.19 24.00
CA ASN A 219 5.00 7.24 23.45
C ASN A 219 4.73 8.56 22.73
N LEU A 220 4.00 8.49 21.62
CA LEU A 220 3.49 9.70 20.95
C LEU A 220 2.36 10.28 21.81
N VAL A 221 2.51 11.53 22.21
CA VAL A 221 1.52 12.29 22.96
C VAL A 221 1.16 13.57 22.21
N ASP A 222 -0.11 13.98 22.25
CA ASP A 222 -0.55 15.26 21.70
C ASP A 222 -0.04 16.45 22.54
N LYS A 223 -0.29 17.67 22.07
CA LYS A 223 0.05 18.92 22.78
C LYS A 223 -0.47 19.02 24.22
N ASP A 224 -1.50 18.24 24.56
CA ASP A 224 -2.14 18.22 25.87
C ASP A 224 -1.63 17.04 26.74
N GLY A 225 -0.66 16.26 26.22
CA GLY A 225 -0.05 15.11 26.89
C GLY A 225 -0.87 13.82 26.80
N ASN A 226 -1.89 13.77 25.94
CA ASN A 226 -2.68 12.54 25.77
C ASN A 226 -2.01 11.58 24.77
N PRO A 227 -2.01 10.26 25.05
CA PRO A 227 -1.48 9.27 24.11
C PRO A 227 -2.16 9.32 22.74
N VAL A 228 -1.37 9.45 21.69
CA VAL A 228 -1.79 9.38 20.29
C VAL A 228 -1.83 7.92 19.85
N THR A 229 -2.99 7.52 19.37
CA THR A 229 -3.28 6.15 18.92
C THR A 229 -2.65 5.83 17.58
N VAL A 230 -1.91 4.73 17.52
CA VAL A 230 -1.46 4.10 16.28
C VAL A 230 -2.52 3.09 15.83
N ILE A 231 -3.45 3.50 14.97
CA ILE A 231 -4.39 2.60 14.30
C ILE A 231 -3.85 2.29 12.89
N PRO A 232 -3.90 1.04 12.41
CA PRO A 232 -3.74 0.72 10.99
C PRO A 232 -4.55 1.67 10.10
N GLY A 233 -3.92 2.31 9.13
CA GLY A 233 -4.49 3.26 8.18
C GLY A 233 -4.24 4.73 8.52
N ASN A 234 -3.70 5.03 9.71
CA ASN A 234 -3.62 6.40 10.23
C ASN A 234 -2.34 7.17 9.88
N GLY A 235 -1.56 6.73 8.90
CA GLY A 235 -0.30 7.36 8.47
C GLY A 235 0.87 7.23 9.48
N ILE A 236 0.60 6.91 10.75
CA ILE A 236 1.59 6.50 11.73
C ILE A 236 1.92 5.03 11.50
N GLY A 237 2.71 4.78 10.47
CA GLY A 237 3.23 3.46 10.13
C GLY A 237 2.28 2.43 9.59
N ASP A 238 1.26 2.91 8.88
CA ASP A 238 0.75 2.15 7.76
C ASP A 238 1.52 2.51 6.47
N MET A 239 1.34 1.70 5.44
CA MET A 239 2.04 1.82 4.15
C MET A 239 1.84 3.15 3.43
N ASP A 240 0.90 3.98 3.87
CA ASP A 240 0.47 5.16 3.14
C ASP A 240 0.60 6.47 3.95
N ASP A 241 1.72 7.18 3.80
CA ASP A 241 1.85 8.60 4.19
C ASP A 241 1.72 9.48 2.94
N HIS A 242 0.47 9.87 2.67
CA HIS A 242 0.05 10.70 1.55
C HIS A 242 -0.50 12.03 2.07
N ASP A 243 0.19 12.74 2.97
CA ASP A 243 -0.35 14.01 3.51
C ASP A 243 0.31 15.27 2.91
N GLY A 244 1.16 15.13 1.88
CA GLY A 244 1.92 16.23 1.25
C GLY A 244 1.23 17.04 0.14
N TRP A 245 -0.09 16.88 -0.07
CA TRP A 245 -0.75 17.20 -1.35
C TRP A 245 -1.43 18.55 -1.49
N ASP A 246 -1.54 19.32 -0.40
CA ASP A 246 -2.18 20.63 -0.47
C ASP A 246 -1.32 21.68 -1.18
N GLN A 247 -0.18 21.26 -1.74
CA GLN A 247 0.82 22.09 -2.40
C GLN A 247 0.70 22.10 -3.94
N LEU A 248 -0.15 21.27 -4.56
CA LEU A 248 -0.32 21.23 -6.02
C LEU A 248 -1.46 22.12 -6.53
N THR A 249 -1.18 22.93 -7.56
CA THR A 249 -2.22 23.66 -8.32
C THR A 249 -3.05 22.71 -9.19
N ASP A 250 -4.26 23.11 -9.57
CA ASP A 250 -5.12 22.31 -10.47
C ASP A 250 -4.44 21.98 -11.81
N GLU A 251 -3.66 22.92 -12.34
CA GLU A 251 -2.88 22.72 -13.56
C GLU A 251 -1.80 21.64 -13.38
N GLN A 252 -1.07 21.66 -12.26
CA GLN A 252 -0.08 20.63 -11.95
C GLN A 252 -0.74 19.26 -11.75
N ARG A 253 -1.93 19.22 -11.15
CA ARG A 253 -2.69 17.97 -10.96
C ARG A 253 -3.08 17.34 -12.30
N GLU A 254 -3.63 18.14 -13.22
CA GLU A 254 -4.00 17.65 -14.56
C GLU A 254 -2.76 17.22 -15.38
N MET A 255 -1.65 17.95 -15.25
CA MET A 255 -0.39 17.56 -15.90
C MET A 255 0.11 16.20 -15.38
N VAL A 256 0.14 16.02 -14.05
CA VAL A 256 0.54 14.75 -13.41
C VAL A 256 -0.38 13.61 -13.86
N LYS A 257 -1.70 13.85 -13.86
CA LYS A 257 -2.68 12.87 -14.33
C LYS A 257 -2.42 12.47 -15.78
N GLY A 258 -2.16 13.42 -16.66
CA GLY A 258 -1.79 13.15 -18.05
C GLY A 258 -0.53 12.27 -18.18
N GLN A 259 0.49 12.50 -17.35
CA GLN A 259 1.70 11.68 -17.31
C GLN A 259 1.40 10.23 -16.87
N VAL A 260 0.61 10.06 -15.81
CA VAL A 260 0.19 8.74 -15.30
C VAL A 260 -0.65 8.01 -16.34
N GLN A 261 -1.60 8.68 -16.98
CA GLN A 261 -2.42 8.11 -18.06
C GLN A 261 -1.58 7.69 -19.27
N ALA A 262 -0.60 8.51 -19.68
CA ALA A 262 0.32 8.15 -20.76
C ALA A 262 1.18 6.92 -20.40
N ALA A 263 1.66 6.84 -19.15
CA ALA A 263 2.38 5.68 -18.65
C ALA A 263 1.50 4.42 -18.66
N LEU A 264 0.25 4.55 -18.22
CA LEU A 264 -0.74 3.49 -18.22
C LEU A 264 -1.06 3.00 -19.64
N GLU A 265 -1.34 3.90 -20.58
CA GLU A 265 -1.57 3.55 -21.98
C GLU A 265 -0.39 2.79 -22.58
N LYS A 266 0.84 3.25 -22.30
CA LYS A 266 2.06 2.60 -22.77
C LYS A 266 2.21 1.21 -22.17
N ALA A 267 1.90 1.04 -20.90
CA ALA A 267 1.90 -0.26 -20.22
C ALA A 267 0.89 -1.23 -20.85
N VAL A 268 -0.35 -0.78 -21.08
CA VAL A 268 -1.42 -1.56 -21.74
C VAL A 268 -1.01 -1.94 -23.17
N LYS A 269 -0.54 -0.99 -23.98
CA LYS A 269 -0.07 -1.23 -25.36
C LYS A 269 1.09 -2.23 -25.40
N LYS A 270 2.04 -2.13 -24.46
CA LYS A 270 3.18 -3.06 -24.37
C LYS A 270 2.72 -4.47 -24.02
N ARG A 271 1.82 -4.62 -23.04
CA ARG A 271 1.24 -5.91 -22.66
C ARG A 271 0.45 -6.53 -23.82
N TRP A 272 -0.36 -5.75 -24.52
CA TRP A 272 -1.10 -6.21 -25.69
C TRP A 272 -0.20 -6.72 -26.81
N LYS A 273 0.94 -6.03 -27.06
CA LYS A 273 1.95 -6.51 -28.02
C LYS A 273 2.57 -7.83 -27.58
N ILE A 274 2.91 -7.99 -26.31
CA ILE A 274 3.45 -9.25 -25.77
C ILE A 274 2.43 -10.38 -25.96
N ILE A 275 1.15 -10.16 -25.59
CA ILE A 275 0.07 -11.14 -25.78
C ILE A 275 -0.09 -11.53 -27.25
N LYS A 276 0.03 -10.59 -28.20
CA LYS A 276 -0.02 -10.91 -29.64
C LYS A 276 1.19 -11.74 -30.11
N ILE A 277 2.37 -11.52 -29.55
CA ILE A 277 3.58 -12.27 -29.90
C ILE A 277 3.52 -13.67 -29.30
N THR A 278 3.18 -13.79 -28.01
CA THR A 278 3.07 -15.09 -27.32
C THR A 278 1.84 -15.88 -27.79
N GLY A 279 0.74 -15.20 -28.14
CA GLY A 279 -0.45 -15.80 -28.75
C GLY A 279 -0.21 -16.35 -30.16
N LYS A 280 0.68 -15.72 -30.94
CA LYS A 280 1.18 -16.30 -32.21
C LYS A 280 2.04 -17.54 -32.00
N GLN A 281 2.80 -17.58 -30.90
CA GLN A 281 3.59 -18.75 -30.53
C GLN A 281 2.70 -19.94 -30.08
N PHE A 282 1.54 -19.68 -29.47
CA PHE A 282 0.58 -20.73 -29.12
C PHE A 282 -0.12 -21.35 -30.34
N SER A 283 -0.39 -20.58 -31.41
CA SER A 283 -0.93 -21.15 -32.65
C SER A 283 0.06 -22.08 -33.37
N GLU A 284 1.37 -21.82 -33.27
CA GLU A 284 2.41 -22.70 -33.85
C GLU A 284 2.65 -23.97 -33.01
N ILE A 285 2.32 -23.96 -31.70
CA ILE A 285 2.44 -25.13 -30.82
C ILE A 285 1.23 -26.09 -30.96
N ILE A 286 0.05 -25.57 -31.33
CA ILE A 286 -1.14 -26.42 -31.57
C ILE A 286 -1.01 -27.19 -32.91
N GLU A 287 -0.33 -26.64 -33.91
CA GLU A 287 -0.08 -27.36 -35.18
C GLU A 287 0.89 -28.55 -35.04
N PHE A 288 1.71 -28.60 -33.98
CA PHE A 288 2.61 -29.72 -33.70
C PHE A 288 1.94 -30.88 -32.94
N THR A 289 0.76 -30.67 -32.34
CA THR A 289 0.01 -31.72 -31.61
C THR A 289 -1.19 -32.27 -32.37
N ALA A 290 -1.48 -31.74 -33.57
CA ALA A 290 -2.50 -32.25 -34.48
C ALA A 290 -1.87 -33.05 -35.64
N GLN A 291 -1.02 -34.04 -35.35
CA GLN A 291 -0.82 -35.14 -36.31
C GLN A 291 -2.04 -36.06 -36.25
N PRO A 292 -2.71 -36.34 -37.38
CA PRO A 292 -3.87 -37.21 -37.37
C PRO A 292 -3.43 -38.64 -37.04
N VAL A 293 -3.99 -39.20 -35.96
CA VAL A 293 -4.00 -40.64 -35.71
C VAL A 293 -4.74 -41.30 -36.87
N LYS A 294 -4.02 -41.67 -37.93
CA LYS A 294 -4.50 -42.56 -38.98
C LYS A 294 -3.71 -43.85 -38.92
N SER A 295 -4.47 -44.94 -38.85
CA SER A 295 -4.06 -46.34 -39.03
C SER A 295 -3.50 -47.09 -37.81
N ALA A 296 -4.41 -47.53 -36.93
CA ALA A 296 -4.28 -48.82 -36.25
C ALA A 296 -5.66 -49.51 -36.18
N CYS A 297 -6.28 -49.74 -37.34
CA CYS A 297 -7.37 -50.70 -37.49
C CYS A 297 -6.94 -51.75 -38.53
N SER A 298 -6.08 -52.66 -38.11
CA SER A 298 -5.97 -53.98 -38.71
C SER A 298 -5.40 -54.92 -37.65
N HIS A 299 -6.00 -56.11 -37.53
CA HIS A 299 -5.68 -57.21 -36.60
C HIS A 299 -6.38 -57.16 -35.24
N PHE A 300 -7.67 -57.51 -35.23
CA PHE A 300 -8.18 -58.74 -34.59
C PHE A 300 -9.62 -58.96 -35.09
N GLY A 301 -9.82 -60.04 -35.85
CA GLY A 301 -11.09 -60.37 -36.47
C GLY A 301 -11.97 -61.25 -35.59
N THR A 302 -13.23 -61.37 -36.00
CA THR A 302 -14.06 -62.56 -35.76
C THR A 302 -14.89 -62.78 -37.02
N ALA A 303 -14.62 -63.90 -37.69
CA ALA A 303 -15.54 -64.57 -38.60
C ALA A 303 -16.03 -65.83 -37.88
N CYS A 304 -17.34 -66.07 -37.94
CA CYS A 304 -18.08 -67.25 -37.45
C CYS A 304 -18.06 -67.52 -35.94
#